data_AF-A0A4Q3WCS5-F1
#
_entry.id   AF-A0A4Q3WCS5-F1
#
_cell.length_a   1.000
_cell.length_b   1.000
_cell.length_c   1.000
_cell.angle_alpha   90.00
_cell.angle_beta   90.00
_cell.angle_gamma   90.00
#
_symmetry.space_group_name_H-M   'P 1'
#
loop_
_entity.id
_entity.type
_entity.pdbx_description
1 polymer ?
#
loop_
_entity_poly.entity_id
_entity_poly.type
_entity_poly.pdbx_seq_one_letter_code
_entity_poly.pdbx_strand_id
1 'polypeptide(L)'
;MQNPNSTHRADSFDLLRLIASLLVLWSHQHVLLGFPEPAVSILQGSIGTLGVTVFFAISGYLNALSLLRRQSVRSFLISRALRIYPALIICVLFCVILGAIITTDPARFFGLKTLKFLVQNSTLIGIEVRLPGVFETNIYRDAVNGSIWTLPMEIACYLGLAILGAMCSYRSSRFLAGLCAIAVG
;
A
#
# COMPACT_ATOMS: atom_id res chain seq x y z
N MET A 1 -24.14 -3.67 22.56
CA MET A 1 -23.67 -5.05 22.81
C MET A 1 -22.88 -5.52 21.60
N GLN A 2 -21.54 -5.60 21.70
CA GLN A 2 -20.68 -6.15 20.65
C GLN A 2 -20.77 -7.67 20.69
N ASN A 3 -21.04 -8.29 19.54
CA ASN A 3 -21.18 -9.74 19.41
C ASN A 3 -19.77 -10.37 19.51
N PRO A 4 -19.48 -11.26 20.47
CA PRO A 4 -18.13 -11.80 20.73
C PRO A 4 -17.53 -12.55 19.54
N ASN A 5 -18.36 -12.95 18.56
CA ASN A 5 -17.92 -13.59 17.32
C ASN A 5 -17.32 -12.62 16.28
N SER A 6 -17.42 -11.31 16.49
CA SER A 6 -16.95 -10.30 15.51
C SER A 6 -15.48 -9.94 15.66
N THR A 7 -14.93 -10.01 16.89
CA THR A 7 -13.51 -9.78 17.18
C THR A 7 -12.65 -10.90 16.61
N HIS A 8 -13.00 -12.16 16.87
CA HIS A 8 -12.25 -13.34 16.44
C HIS A 8 -12.03 -13.41 14.91
N ARG A 9 -12.99 -12.93 14.11
CA ARG A 9 -12.85 -12.89 12.64
C ARG A 9 -11.91 -11.78 12.17
N ALA A 10 -11.98 -10.60 12.79
CA ALA A 10 -11.06 -9.51 12.49
C ALA A 10 -9.62 -9.92 12.83
N ASP A 11 -9.45 -10.56 14.00
CA ASP A 11 -8.16 -11.09 14.46
C ASP A 11 -7.62 -12.17 13.51
N SER A 12 -8.49 -13.02 12.96
CA SER A 12 -8.10 -14.05 11.98
C SER A 12 -7.60 -13.46 10.66
N PHE A 13 -8.24 -12.40 10.14
CA PHE A 13 -7.78 -11.74 8.92
C PHE A 13 -6.47 -10.98 9.13
N ASP A 14 -6.27 -10.38 10.30
CA ASP A 14 -5.02 -9.72 10.63
C ASP A 14 -3.87 -10.73 10.78
N LEU A 15 -4.13 -11.91 11.34
CA LEU A 15 -3.17 -13.02 11.35
C LEU A 15 -2.81 -13.47 9.93
N LEU A 16 -3.78 -13.64 9.03
CA LEU A 16 -3.51 -14.02 7.64
C LEU A 16 -2.69 -12.95 6.92
N ARG A 17 -2.96 -11.67 7.17
CA ARG A 17 -2.16 -10.55 6.64
C ARG A 17 -0.73 -10.57 7.18
N LEU A 18 -0.55 -10.89 8.46
CA LEU A 18 0.77 -11.05 9.06
C LEU A 18 1.54 -12.19 8.37
N ILE A 19 0.94 -13.37 8.25
CA ILE A 19 1.54 -14.52 7.54
C ILE A 19 1.91 -14.13 6.11
N ALA A 20 1.00 -13.48 5.39
CA ALA A 20 1.26 -13.01 4.02
C ALA A 20 2.45 -12.04 3.96
N SER A 21 2.54 -11.07 4.88
CA SER A 21 3.66 -10.14 4.96
C SER A 21 5.00 -10.82 5.30
N LEU A 22 4.97 -11.87 6.12
CA LEU A 22 6.15 -12.68 6.45
C LEU A 22 6.64 -13.48 5.24
N LEU A 23 5.72 -14.01 4.41
CA LEU A 23 6.09 -14.66 3.15
C LEU A 23 6.77 -13.68 2.19
N VAL A 24 6.28 -12.44 2.11
CA VAL A 24 6.93 -11.37 1.31
C VAL A 24 8.33 -11.09 1.81
N LEU A 25 8.49 -10.90 3.12
CA LEU A 25 9.79 -10.68 3.75
C LEU A 25 10.75 -11.86 3.51
N TRP A 26 10.23 -13.09 3.61
CA TRP A 26 11.03 -14.29 3.36
C TRP A 26 11.46 -14.41 1.90
N SER A 27 10.63 -14.07 0.93
CA SER A 27 11.04 -14.06 -0.48
C SER A 27 12.10 -12.99 -0.75
N HIS A 28 11.87 -11.75 -0.28
CA HIS A 28 12.75 -10.63 -0.58
C HIS A 28 14.12 -10.75 0.09
N GLN A 29 14.25 -11.46 1.22
CA GLN A 29 15.57 -11.69 1.82
C GLN A 29 16.47 -12.52 0.89
N HIS A 30 15.92 -13.45 0.11
CA HIS A 30 16.70 -14.21 -0.87
C HIS A 30 17.28 -13.29 -1.94
N VAL A 31 16.46 -12.38 -2.49
CA VAL A 31 16.91 -11.37 -3.47
C VAL A 31 18.02 -10.50 -2.91
N LEU A 32 17.86 -10.02 -1.68
CA LEU A 32 18.85 -9.15 -1.03
C LEU A 32 20.17 -9.88 -0.72
N LEU A 33 20.13 -11.19 -0.51
CA LEU A 33 21.30 -12.03 -0.29
C LEU A 33 21.91 -12.58 -1.60
N GLY A 34 21.29 -12.31 -2.75
CA GLY A 34 21.74 -12.81 -4.06
C GLY A 34 21.37 -14.27 -4.34
N PHE A 35 20.46 -14.87 -3.57
CA PHE A 35 19.93 -16.21 -3.81
C PHE A 35 18.70 -16.16 -4.75
N PRO A 36 18.42 -17.24 -5.49
CA PRO A 36 17.18 -17.35 -6.25
C PRO A 36 15.98 -17.28 -5.30
N GLU A 37 14.94 -16.55 -5.71
CA GLU A 37 13.70 -16.47 -4.94
C GLU A 37 13.02 -17.85 -4.85
N PRO A 38 12.41 -18.18 -3.70
CA PRO A 38 11.60 -19.39 -3.58
C PRO A 38 10.43 -19.36 -4.57
N ALA A 39 10.51 -20.19 -5.61
CA ALA A 39 9.52 -20.22 -6.69
C ALA A 39 8.27 -21.01 -6.31
N VAL A 40 7.11 -20.56 -6.77
CA VAL A 40 5.84 -21.27 -6.73
C VAL A 40 5.45 -21.65 -8.15
N SER A 41 5.67 -22.92 -8.50
CA SER A 41 5.49 -23.45 -9.86
C SER A 41 4.06 -23.25 -10.42
N ILE A 42 3.05 -23.28 -9.55
CA ILE A 42 1.63 -23.14 -9.93
C ILE A 42 1.28 -21.72 -10.40
N LEU A 43 2.02 -20.70 -9.94
CA LEU A 43 1.71 -19.28 -10.17
C LEU A 43 2.66 -18.59 -11.15
N GLN A 44 3.65 -19.32 -11.69
CA GLN A 44 4.75 -18.74 -12.47
C GLN A 44 5.38 -17.51 -11.77
N GLY A 45 5.46 -17.54 -10.43
CA GLY A 45 5.90 -16.42 -9.60
C GLY A 45 6.58 -16.88 -8.32
N SER A 46 7.08 -15.93 -7.50
CA SER A 46 7.73 -16.24 -6.23
C SER A 46 6.73 -16.35 -5.08
N ILE A 47 7.17 -16.95 -3.96
CA ILE A 47 6.44 -16.91 -2.68
C ILE A 47 6.13 -15.47 -2.28
N GLY A 48 6.99 -14.51 -2.62
CA GLY A 48 6.77 -13.09 -2.41
C GLY A 48 5.56 -12.58 -3.19
N THR A 49 5.44 -12.93 -4.47
CA THR A 49 4.27 -12.56 -5.30
C THR A 49 2.98 -13.11 -4.70
N LEU A 50 2.99 -14.36 -4.23
CA LEU A 50 1.83 -14.95 -3.56
C LEU A 50 1.48 -14.18 -2.27
N GLY A 51 2.48 -13.90 -1.43
CA GLY A 51 2.29 -13.13 -0.20
C GLY A 51 1.68 -11.75 -0.44
N VAL A 52 2.22 -10.99 -1.41
CA VAL A 52 1.68 -9.67 -1.78
C VAL A 52 0.23 -9.81 -2.28
N THR A 53 -0.04 -10.81 -3.12
CA THR A 53 -1.39 -11.03 -3.68
C THR A 53 -2.41 -11.31 -2.59
N VAL A 54 -2.11 -12.23 -1.66
CA VAL A 54 -3.00 -12.57 -0.54
C VAL A 54 -3.20 -11.36 0.37
N PHE A 55 -2.12 -10.63 0.70
CA PHE A 55 -2.20 -9.44 1.53
C PHE A 55 -3.11 -8.36 0.92
N PHE A 56 -2.96 -8.10 -0.39
CA PHE A 56 -3.78 -7.13 -1.12
C PHE A 56 -5.23 -7.59 -1.26
N ALA A 57 -5.49 -8.87 -1.53
CA ALA A 57 -6.83 -9.41 -1.63
C ALA A 57 -7.62 -9.24 -0.32
N ILE A 58 -7.03 -9.64 0.82
CA ILE A 58 -7.65 -9.48 2.14
C ILE A 58 -7.85 -8.00 2.47
N SER A 59 -6.83 -7.18 2.25
CA SER A 59 -6.90 -5.73 2.52
C SER A 59 -7.98 -5.05 1.68
N GLY A 60 -8.10 -5.41 0.39
CA GLY A 60 -9.14 -4.92 -0.51
C GLY A 60 -10.55 -5.27 -0.01
N TYR A 61 -10.76 -6.54 0.37
CA TYR A 61 -12.02 -7.02 0.95
C TYR A 61 -12.41 -6.25 2.22
N LEU A 62 -11.50 -6.11 3.17
CA LEU A 62 -11.75 -5.39 4.43
C LEU A 62 -12.04 -3.90 4.20
N ASN A 63 -11.34 -3.27 3.25
CA ASN A 63 -11.57 -1.88 2.88
C ASN A 63 -12.93 -1.69 2.21
N ALA A 64 -13.35 -2.60 1.33
CA ALA A 64 -14.68 -2.59 0.72
C ALA A 64 -15.78 -2.71 1.80
N LEU A 65 -15.66 -3.65 2.74
CA LEU A 65 -16.57 -3.77 3.88
C LEU A 65 -16.59 -2.50 4.76
N SER A 66 -15.46 -1.83 4.92
CA SER A 66 -15.38 -0.58 5.66
C SER A 66 -16.11 0.56 4.94
N LEU A 67 -16.06 0.60 3.60
CA LEU A 67 -16.77 1.61 2.80
C LEU A 67 -18.29 1.41 2.88
N LEU A 68 -18.75 0.16 2.74
CA LEU A 68 -20.16 -0.20 2.87
C LEU A 68 -20.75 0.19 4.23
N ARG A 69 -19.96 0.07 5.31
CA ARG A 69 -20.37 0.45 6.66
C ARG A 69 -20.42 1.96 6.90
N ARG A 70 -19.52 2.74 6.31
CA ARG A 70 -19.39 4.20 6.59
C ARG A 70 -20.27 5.09 5.71
N GLN A 71 -20.83 4.58 4.60
CA GLN A 71 -21.71 5.27 3.64
C GLN A 71 -21.22 6.63 3.08
N SER A 72 -20.02 7.10 3.45
CA SER A 72 -19.42 8.35 2.99
C SER A 72 -18.06 8.09 2.34
N VAL A 73 -18.00 8.31 1.03
CA VAL A 73 -16.77 8.18 0.23
C VAL A 73 -15.70 9.17 0.70
N ARG A 74 -16.09 10.40 1.06
CA ARG A 74 -15.16 11.42 1.56
C ARG A 74 -14.51 11.00 2.88
N SER A 75 -15.31 10.54 3.84
CA SER A 75 -14.79 10.07 5.14
C SER A 75 -13.88 8.85 4.98
N PHE A 76 -14.21 7.95 4.04
CA PHE A 76 -13.37 6.82 3.68
C PHE A 76 -11.99 7.29 3.16
N LEU A 77 -11.95 8.16 2.15
CA LEU A 77 -10.70 8.64 1.56
C LEU A 77 -9.81 9.38 2.57
N ILE A 78 -10.38 10.28 3.38
CA ILE A 78 -9.63 11.00 4.42
C ILE A 78 -9.00 10.03 5.42
N SER A 79 -9.77 9.03 5.87
CA SER A 79 -9.26 8.04 6.84
C SER A 79 -8.12 7.20 6.27
N ARG A 80 -8.13 6.93 4.96
CA ARG A 80 -7.06 6.18 4.28
C ARG A 80 -5.84 7.06 4.00
N ALA A 81 -6.03 8.32 3.65
CA ALA A 81 -4.94 9.27 3.51
C ALA A 81 -4.19 9.46 4.84
N LEU A 82 -4.91 9.67 5.94
CA LEU A 82 -4.31 9.79 7.28
C LEU A 82 -3.63 8.49 7.77
N ARG A 83 -3.98 7.35 7.18
CA ARG A 83 -3.30 6.07 7.48
C ARG A 83 -1.95 5.95 6.76
N ILE A 84 -1.87 6.37 5.49
CA ILE A 84 -0.69 6.16 4.65
C ILE A 84 0.32 7.30 4.79
N TYR A 85 -0.12 8.55 4.64
CA TYR A 85 0.78 9.69 4.48
C TYR A 85 1.69 9.96 5.69
N PRO A 86 1.24 9.87 6.95
CA PRO A 86 2.13 10.10 8.09
C PRO A 86 3.28 9.09 8.13
N ALA A 87 2.98 7.81 7.95
CA ALA A 87 3.99 6.75 7.93
C ALA A 87 4.92 6.87 6.72
N LEU A 88 4.38 7.22 5.55
CA LEU A 88 5.16 7.46 4.34
C LEU A 88 6.17 8.60 4.53
N ILE A 89 5.74 9.76 5.03
CA ILE A 89 6.62 10.92 5.24
C ILE A 89 7.75 10.56 6.20
N ILE A 90 7.41 9.91 7.32
CA ILE A 90 8.42 9.45 8.29
C ILE A 90 9.40 8.48 7.64
N CYS A 91 8.92 7.52 6.85
CA CYS A 91 9.76 6.53 6.16
C CYS A 91 10.70 7.19 5.14
N VAL A 92 10.20 8.12 4.32
CA VAL A 92 11.02 8.83 3.32
C VAL A 92 12.08 9.68 4.01
N LEU A 93 11.72 10.42 5.06
CA LEU A 93 12.68 11.20 5.85
C LEU A 93 13.73 10.30 6.50
N PHE A 94 13.31 9.16 7.05
CA PHE A 94 14.22 8.18 7.64
C PHE A 94 15.21 7.63 6.61
N CYS A 95 14.77 7.29 5.39
CA CYS A 95 15.66 6.89 4.29
C CYS A 95 16.69 7.96 3.95
N VAL A 96 16.31 9.24 3.92
CA VAL A 96 17.23 10.34 3.64
C VAL A 96 18.21 10.56 4.79
N ILE A 97 17.75 10.53 6.04
CA ILE A 97 18.61 10.69 7.22
C ILE A 97 19.64 9.56 7.27
N LEU A 98 19.22 8.30 7.11
CA LEU A 98 20.14 7.17 7.04
C LEU A 98 21.09 7.29 5.84
N GLY A 99 20.57 7.65 4.67
CA GLY A 99 21.36 7.88 3.48
C GLY A 99 22.46 8.93 3.69
N ALA A 100 22.16 10.02 4.39
CA ALA A 100 23.13 11.07 4.70
C ALA A 100 24.26 10.58 5.63
N ILE A 101 23.97 9.60 6.50
CA ILE A 101 24.96 9.03 7.44
C ILE A 101 25.89 8.05 6.72
N ILE A 102 25.37 7.27 5.76
CA ILE A 102 26.11 6.16 5.12
C ILE A 102 26.65 6.50 3.72
N THR A 103 26.33 7.67 3.17
CA THR A 103 26.72 8.03 1.80
C THR A 103 28.24 8.10 1.65
N THR A 104 28.74 7.58 0.54
CA THR A 104 30.16 7.67 0.14
C THR A 104 30.50 8.98 -0.57
N ASP A 105 29.49 9.76 -0.99
CA ASP A 105 29.66 11.03 -1.70
C ASP A 105 28.68 12.10 -1.17
N PRO A 106 29.04 12.79 -0.07
CA PRO A 106 28.19 13.81 0.55
C PRO A 106 27.89 14.99 -0.37
N ALA A 107 28.83 15.39 -1.24
CA ALA A 107 28.66 16.53 -2.14
C ALA A 107 27.53 16.29 -3.15
N ARG A 108 27.46 15.07 -3.71
CA ARG A 108 26.39 14.67 -4.61
C ARG A 108 25.10 14.34 -3.88
N PHE A 109 25.18 13.88 -2.63
CA PHE A 109 24.02 13.53 -1.82
C PHE A 109 23.11 14.73 -1.56
N PHE A 110 23.63 15.91 -1.20
CA PHE A 110 22.80 17.08 -0.90
C PHE A 110 22.31 17.86 -2.14
N GLY A 111 22.27 17.21 -3.30
CA GLY A 111 21.84 17.82 -4.56
C GLY A 111 20.36 17.58 -4.94
N LEU A 112 20.03 17.99 -6.17
CA LEU A 112 18.70 17.86 -6.77
C LEU A 112 18.16 16.43 -6.79
N LYS A 113 19.03 15.41 -6.80
CA LYS A 113 18.61 14.00 -6.83
C LYS A 113 17.94 13.57 -5.52
N THR A 114 18.43 14.03 -4.38
CA THR A 114 17.82 13.73 -3.07
C THR A 114 16.54 14.51 -2.88
N LEU A 115 16.48 15.74 -3.37
CA LEU A 115 15.22 16.51 -3.41
C LEU A 115 14.18 15.81 -4.30
N LYS A 116 14.58 15.32 -5.47
CA LYS A 116 13.72 14.54 -6.36
C LYS A 116 13.21 13.27 -5.67
N PHE A 117 14.08 12.54 -4.98
CA PHE A 117 13.70 11.37 -4.16
C PHE A 117 12.64 11.74 -3.11
N LEU A 118 12.84 12.83 -2.36
CA LEU A 118 11.89 13.32 -1.36
C LEU A 118 10.52 13.63 -1.98
N VAL A 119 10.50 14.43 -3.05
CA VAL A 119 9.26 14.87 -3.69
C VAL A 119 8.51 13.69 -4.31
N GLN A 120 9.20 12.86 -5.09
CA GLN A 120 8.57 11.75 -5.81
C GLN A 120 8.03 10.69 -4.87
N ASN A 121 8.77 10.33 -3.82
CA ASN A 121 8.31 9.32 -2.87
C ASN A 121 7.23 9.86 -1.93
N SER A 122 7.28 11.14 -1.55
CA SER A 122 6.22 11.74 -0.70
C SER A 122 4.91 11.96 -1.45
N THR A 123 4.98 12.24 -2.76
CA THR A 123 3.79 12.38 -3.62
C THR A 123 3.32 11.05 -4.21
N LEU A 124 4.16 10.01 -4.14
CA LEU A 124 3.97 8.71 -4.80
C LEU A 124 3.81 8.83 -6.34
N ILE A 125 4.27 9.93 -6.93
CA ILE A 125 4.26 10.18 -8.38
C ILE A 125 5.68 10.02 -8.91
N GLY A 126 5.92 8.90 -9.61
CA GLY A 126 7.22 8.61 -10.21
C GLY A 126 8.26 8.15 -9.18
N ILE A 127 7.96 7.06 -8.48
CA ILE A 127 8.81 6.43 -7.45
C ILE A 127 10.29 6.41 -7.83
N GLU A 128 11.15 6.87 -6.92
CA GLU A 128 12.61 6.82 -7.05
C GLU A 128 13.16 6.02 -5.87
N VAL A 129 13.78 4.88 -6.13
CA VAL A 129 14.31 4.01 -5.07
C VAL A 129 15.75 4.35 -4.68
N ARG A 130 16.38 5.30 -5.38
CA ARG A 130 17.83 5.55 -5.35
C ARG A 130 18.20 6.84 -4.64
N LEU A 131 19.24 6.76 -3.82
CA LEU A 131 19.94 7.92 -3.25
C LEU A 131 21.40 7.94 -3.73
N PRO A 132 21.98 9.12 -4.04
CA PRO A 132 23.36 9.21 -4.51
C PRO A 132 24.37 8.72 -3.47
N GLY A 133 25.34 7.89 -3.86
CA GLY A 133 26.39 7.41 -2.94
C GLY A 133 25.90 6.42 -1.88
N VAL A 134 24.68 5.88 -2.02
CA VAL A 134 24.10 4.93 -1.05
C VAL A 134 23.85 3.59 -1.73
N PHE A 135 24.43 2.52 -1.16
CA PHE A 135 24.30 1.14 -1.65
C PHE A 135 24.76 0.90 -3.11
N GLU A 136 25.69 1.71 -3.62
CA GLU A 136 26.21 1.57 -5.01
C GLU A 136 26.96 0.24 -5.25
N THR A 137 27.56 -0.31 -4.19
CA THR A 137 28.32 -1.57 -4.22
C THR A 137 27.52 -2.79 -3.72
N ASN A 138 26.23 -2.61 -3.39
CA ASN A 138 25.41 -3.70 -2.86
C ASN A 138 25.00 -4.69 -3.97
N ILE A 139 24.69 -5.93 -3.59
CA ILE A 139 24.20 -6.99 -4.49
C ILE A 139 22.96 -6.51 -5.24
N TYR A 140 22.04 -5.87 -4.51
CA TYR A 140 20.90 -5.16 -5.08
C TYR A 140 21.19 -3.65 -5.08
N ARG A 141 21.75 -3.17 -6.19
CA ARG A 141 22.31 -1.81 -6.30
C ARG A 141 21.27 -0.73 -6.13
N ASP A 142 21.69 0.34 -5.45
CA ASP A 142 21.03 1.64 -5.35
C ASP A 142 19.61 1.62 -4.75
N ALA A 143 19.06 0.48 -4.33
CA ALA A 143 17.69 0.40 -3.84
C ALA A 143 17.65 0.61 -2.31
N VAL A 144 17.39 1.85 -1.91
CA VAL A 144 17.24 2.24 -0.50
C VAL A 144 15.90 1.77 0.06
N ASN A 145 14.85 1.90 -0.74
CA ASN A 145 13.50 1.46 -0.39
C ASN A 145 12.83 0.83 -1.60
N GLY A 146 13.08 -0.47 -1.78
CA GLY A 146 12.48 -1.24 -2.85
C GLY A 146 10.98 -1.40 -2.70
N SER A 147 10.44 -1.52 -1.48
CA SER A 147 9.05 -1.92 -1.21
C SER A 147 8.01 -0.82 -1.45
N ILE A 148 8.43 0.43 -1.62
CA ILE A 148 7.56 1.59 -1.83
C ILE A 148 6.66 1.47 -3.06
N TRP A 149 7.02 0.61 -4.04
CA TRP A 149 6.24 0.37 -5.27
C TRP A 149 4.81 -0.11 -5.02
N THR A 150 4.54 -0.72 -3.86
CA THR A 150 3.21 -1.24 -3.52
C THR A 150 2.23 -0.13 -3.09
N LEU A 151 2.72 0.99 -2.58
CA LEU A 151 1.87 2.08 -2.07
C LEU A 151 1.03 2.77 -3.14
N PRO A 152 1.55 3.11 -4.34
CA PRO A 152 0.73 3.63 -5.43
C PRO A 152 -0.42 2.67 -5.80
N MET A 153 -0.17 1.35 -5.78
CA MET A 153 -1.20 0.35 -6.07
C MET A 153 -2.28 0.33 -4.98
N GLU A 154 -1.90 0.46 -3.71
CA GLU A 154 -2.85 0.56 -2.60
C GLU A 154 -3.75 1.80 -2.73
N ILE A 155 -3.18 2.95 -3.09
CA ILE A 155 -3.96 4.17 -3.36
C ILE A 155 -4.89 3.97 -4.56
N ALA A 156 -4.42 3.35 -5.65
CA ALA A 156 -5.25 3.06 -6.80
C ALA A 156 -6.45 2.17 -6.43
N CYS A 157 -6.25 1.15 -5.60
CA CYS A 157 -7.34 0.33 -5.06
C CYS A 157 -8.34 1.17 -4.23
N TYR A 158 -7.87 2.11 -3.42
CA TYR A 158 -8.73 2.99 -2.62
C TYR A 158 -9.56 3.93 -3.50
N LEU A 159 -8.95 4.51 -4.54
CA LEU A 159 -9.65 5.33 -5.52
C LEU A 159 -10.68 4.50 -6.29
N GLY A 160 -10.34 3.29 -6.73
CA GLY A 160 -11.27 2.37 -7.39
C GLY A 160 -12.48 2.05 -6.52
N LEU A 161 -12.27 1.72 -5.24
CA LEU A 161 -13.36 1.50 -4.28
C LEU A 161 -14.21 2.76 -4.05
N ALA A 162 -13.58 3.93 -3.96
CA ALA A 162 -14.29 5.19 -3.81
C ALA A 162 -15.21 5.50 -5.01
N ILE A 163 -14.72 5.26 -6.23
CA ILE A 163 -15.51 5.41 -7.48
C ILE A 163 -16.69 4.45 -7.47
N LEU A 164 -16.46 3.17 -7.19
CA LEU A 164 -17.52 2.16 -7.12
C LEU A 164 -18.56 2.51 -6.04
N GLY A 165 -18.11 2.95 -4.86
CA GLY A 165 -18.99 3.39 -3.78
C GLY A 165 -19.84 4.60 -4.16
N ALA A 166 -19.26 5.59 -4.85
CA ALA A 166 -19.99 6.75 -5.34
C ALA A 166 -21.05 6.37 -6.40
N MET A 167 -20.71 5.46 -7.32
CA MET A 167 -21.64 4.94 -8.33
C MET A 167 -22.82 4.20 -7.71
N CYS A 168 -22.57 3.33 -6.72
CA CYS A 168 -23.62 2.57 -6.02
C CYS A 168 -24.53 3.47 -5.19
N SER A 169 -23.97 4.44 -4.45
CA SER A 169 -24.74 5.40 -3.66
C SER A 169 -25.68 6.23 -4.54
N TYR A 170 -25.18 6.69 -5.69
CA TYR A 170 -25.99 7.45 -6.62
C TYR A 170 -27.12 6.61 -7.26
N ARG A 171 -26.98 5.28 -7.40
CA ARG A 171 -28.05 4.42 -7.95
C ARG A 171 -29.14 4.07 -6.93
N SER A 172 -28.80 3.94 -5.65
CA SER A 172 -29.77 3.66 -4.57
C SER A 172 -30.74 4.83 -4.34
N SER A 173 -30.26 6.07 -4.40
CA SER A 173 -31.11 7.26 -4.21
C SER A 173 -32.16 7.46 -5.31
N ARG A 174 -31.83 7.19 -6.59
CA ARG A 174 -32.80 7.29 -7.71
C ARG A 174 -33.74 6.09 -7.81
N PHE A 175 -33.32 4.92 -7.32
CA PHE A 175 -34.19 3.74 -7.24
C PHE A 175 -35.26 3.93 -6.14
N LEU A 176 -34.89 4.45 -4.96
CA LEU A 176 -35.86 4.83 -3.92
C LEU A 176 -36.70 6.05 -4.32
N ALA A 177 -36.09 7.10 -4.88
CA ALA A 177 -36.84 8.28 -5.31
C ALA A 177 -37.84 7.97 -6.45
N GLY A 178 -37.49 7.07 -7.38
CA GLY A 178 -38.42 6.60 -8.42
C GLY A 178 -39.56 5.77 -7.86
N LEU A 179 -39.31 4.91 -6.87
CA LEU A 179 -40.35 4.14 -6.16
C LEU A 179 -41.30 5.05 -5.36
N CYS A 180 -40.79 6.08 -4.70
CA CYS A 180 -41.62 7.07 -4.01
C CYS A 180 -42.42 7.94 -4.98
N ALA A 181 -41.88 8.28 -6.17
CA ALA A 181 -42.62 9.05 -7.18
C ALA A 181 -43.77 8.24 -7.81
N ILE A 182 -43.62 6.92 -7.96
CA ILE A 182 -44.68 6.03 -8.47
C ILE A 182 -45.71 5.69 -7.38
N ALA A 183 -45.34 5.74 -6.10
CA ALA A 183 -46.27 5.48 -5.00
C ALA A 183 -47.11 6.70 -4.58
N VAL A 184 -46.81 7.89 -5.10
CA VAL A 184 -47.48 9.17 -4.74
C VAL A 184 -48.24 9.80 -5.93
N GLY A 185 -48.13 9.24 -7.14
CA GLY A 185 -48.89 9.65 -8.33
C GLY A 185 -49.81 8.55 -8.82
#